data_AF-A0A1Q9CGM9-F1
#
_entry.id   AF-A0A1Q9CGM9-F1
#
_cell.length_a   1.000
_cell.length_b   1.000
_cell.length_c   1.000
_cell.angle_alpha   90.00
_cell.angle_beta   90.00
_cell.angle_gamma   90.00
#
_symmetry.space_group_name_H-M   'P 1'
#
loop_
_entity.id
_entity.type
_entity.pdbx_description
1 polymer ?
#
loop_
_entity_poly.entity_id
_entity_poly.type
_entity_poly.pdbx_seq_one_letter_code
_entity_poly.pdbx_strand_id
1 'polypeptide(L)'
;MPADGSANDPQQQAQEVHEVLHGIGASLRPGDHWYVLSMRWWDLWRDYTLYDKPAVPAQPALSRSWSGTAKGERPAEIDNSDLLPRPDCTRLQSGLVENQDFILLHEEAWKKLHGWYGGGPALRRRVIGSSENQLRVELYPLCLTVFQVDDYGNPERDRPMQIMPSTHETVDQVIRDLLTNLDLRDPDGVHAVRLWHRPNFELDQTSLDSLEGWEQLEMESTLEDVADGASILLERSRGETWPFFQRLRLEYKRQNFKDPRDANVVLEVGDKIDASTTTEEQKWDSYQRDYVWKDVLHWYAATVAEAEETRLLVQFHNRPKPKGKSLSIASLLVEGEKAEPIEVGRNYESLDSRGNWHQVNITAENDDKTFEAQLLDEPSTWPVVQPENVRQLSMLTPEAEQAFEKVFARYGSNGVIERGGLRGLLSCATNEYIPEVEAFPNHFGFQSFAT
;
A
#
# COMPACT_ATOMS: atom_id res chain seq x y z
N MET A 1 3.98 50.96 -16.13
CA MET A 1 3.03 52.00 -15.71
C MET A 1 1.75 51.29 -15.31
N PRO A 2 1.42 51.22 -14.01
CA PRO A 2 0.02 51.47 -13.68
C PRO A 2 -0.16 52.15 -12.31
N ALA A 3 -1.09 53.10 -12.20
CA ALA A 3 -1.83 53.44 -10.99
C ALA A 3 -2.79 54.59 -11.31
N ASP A 4 -3.97 54.26 -11.84
CA ASP A 4 -5.13 55.16 -11.70
C ASP A 4 -6.42 54.33 -11.70
N GLY A 5 -6.51 53.43 -10.73
CA GLY A 5 -7.80 52.89 -10.29
C GLY A 5 -8.19 53.69 -9.06
N SER A 6 -9.18 54.58 -9.18
CA SER A 6 -9.68 55.35 -8.05
C SER A 6 -10.14 54.40 -6.94
N ALA A 7 -9.31 54.19 -5.91
CA ALA A 7 -9.74 53.45 -4.73
C ALA A 7 -11.00 54.13 -4.16
N ASN A 8 -12.03 53.33 -3.87
CA ASN A 8 -13.28 53.80 -3.28
C ASN A 8 -13.02 54.65 -2.03
N ASP A 9 -13.97 55.54 -1.70
CA ASP A 9 -13.90 56.38 -0.49
C ASP A 9 -13.61 55.52 0.76
N PRO A 10 -12.83 55.98 1.76
CA PRO A 10 -12.39 55.15 2.88
C PRO A 10 -13.54 54.51 3.66
N GLN A 11 -14.66 55.22 3.79
CA GLN A 11 -15.85 54.70 4.45
C GLN A 11 -16.52 53.60 3.61
N GLN A 12 -16.52 53.73 2.28
CA GLN A 12 -16.99 52.68 1.38
C GLN A 12 -16.09 51.44 1.44
N GLN A 13 -14.78 51.61 1.54
CA GLN A 13 -13.86 50.48 1.74
C GLN A 13 -14.17 49.72 3.05
N ALA A 14 -14.36 50.45 4.16
CA ALA A 14 -14.75 49.86 5.44
C ALA A 14 -16.05 49.07 5.32
N GLN A 15 -17.06 49.63 4.67
CA GLN A 15 -18.35 48.97 4.46
C GLN A 15 -18.19 47.67 3.65
N GLU A 16 -17.48 47.71 2.51
CA GLU A 16 -17.32 46.54 1.65
C GLU A 16 -16.54 45.41 2.33
N VAL A 17 -15.53 45.74 3.13
CA VAL A 17 -14.77 44.73 3.91
C VAL A 17 -15.62 44.20 5.06
N HIS A 18 -16.36 45.07 5.76
CA HIS A 18 -17.27 44.69 6.83
C HIS A 18 -18.35 43.72 6.35
N GLU A 19 -18.98 44.00 5.20
CA GLU A 19 -19.98 43.14 4.57
C GLU A 19 -19.42 41.75 4.24
N VAL A 20 -18.17 41.66 3.79
CA VAL A 20 -17.52 40.35 3.54
C VAL A 20 -17.26 39.62 4.86
N LEU A 21 -16.68 40.29 5.86
CA LEU A 21 -16.29 39.68 7.13
C LEU A 21 -17.50 39.21 7.95
N HIS A 22 -18.60 39.96 7.94
CA HIS A 22 -19.83 39.58 8.66
C HIS A 22 -20.84 38.81 7.80
N GLY A 23 -20.58 38.69 6.49
CA GLY A 23 -21.37 37.89 5.56
C GLY A 23 -20.68 36.55 5.26
N ILE A 24 -20.13 36.44 4.05
CA ILE A 24 -19.55 35.17 3.55
C ILE A 24 -18.31 34.71 4.32
N GLY A 25 -17.60 35.63 4.98
CA GLY A 25 -16.45 35.39 5.84
C GLY A 25 -16.79 35.16 7.30
N ALA A 26 -18.07 35.18 7.69
CA ALA A 26 -18.46 34.95 9.10
C ALA A 26 -18.33 33.47 9.51
N SER A 27 -18.34 32.55 8.55
CA SER A 27 -18.27 31.11 8.79
C SER A 27 -17.26 30.44 7.86
N LEU A 28 -16.49 29.51 8.41
CA LEU A 28 -15.56 28.68 7.65
C LEU A 28 -16.33 27.65 6.79
N ARG A 29 -15.87 27.41 5.57
CA ARG A 29 -16.32 26.28 4.72
C ARG A 29 -15.13 25.45 4.24
N PRO A 30 -15.26 24.12 4.12
CA PRO A 30 -14.18 23.28 3.63
C PRO A 30 -13.71 23.73 2.24
N GLY A 31 -12.40 23.84 2.05
CA GLY A 31 -11.82 24.27 0.78
C GLY A 31 -11.82 25.78 0.52
N ASP A 32 -12.45 26.60 1.38
CA ASP A 32 -12.30 28.05 1.32
C ASP A 32 -10.85 28.45 1.58
N HIS A 33 -10.44 29.58 1.00
CA HIS A 33 -9.14 30.16 1.21
C HIS A 33 -9.23 31.44 2.01
N TRP A 34 -8.27 31.57 2.92
CA TRP A 34 -8.15 32.67 3.85
C TRP A 34 -6.75 33.24 3.75
N TYR A 35 -6.58 34.49 4.14
CA TYR A 35 -5.32 35.20 4.05
C TYR A 35 -4.95 35.74 5.41
N VAL A 36 -3.68 35.58 5.75
CA VAL A 36 -3.08 36.15 6.96
C VAL A 36 -2.62 37.57 6.63
N LEU A 37 -3.09 38.55 7.39
CA LEU A 37 -2.72 39.96 7.23
C LEU A 37 -2.12 40.49 8.54
N SER A 38 -0.99 41.19 8.46
CA SER A 38 -0.36 41.85 9.60
C SER A 38 -1.32 42.78 10.34
N MET A 39 -1.40 42.65 11.67
CA MET A 39 -2.17 43.57 12.50
C MET A 39 -1.66 45.00 12.40
N ARG A 40 -0.35 45.21 12.16
CA ARG A 40 0.22 46.55 12.00
C ARG A 40 -0.39 47.29 10.83
N TRP A 41 -0.49 46.61 9.68
CA TRP A 41 -1.11 47.21 8.51
C TRP A 41 -2.62 47.37 8.71
N TRP A 42 -3.27 46.35 9.29
CA TRP A 42 -4.71 46.38 9.57
C TRP A 42 -5.11 47.56 10.46
N ASP A 43 -4.35 47.84 11.52
CA ASP A 43 -4.60 48.96 12.44
C ASP A 43 -4.55 50.32 11.73
N LEU A 44 -3.55 50.53 10.88
CA LEU A 44 -3.45 51.74 10.06
C LEU A 44 -4.67 51.90 9.14
N TRP A 45 -5.11 50.80 8.53
CA TRP A 45 -6.28 50.82 7.66
C TRP A 45 -7.58 51.09 8.43
N ARG A 46 -7.74 50.50 9.62
CA ARG A 46 -8.90 50.76 10.49
C ARG A 46 -8.95 52.23 10.93
N ASP A 47 -7.82 52.83 11.27
CA ASP A 47 -7.73 54.25 11.63
C ASP A 47 -8.02 55.18 10.45
N TYR A 48 -7.55 54.84 9.25
CA TYR A 48 -7.80 55.60 8.02
C TYR A 48 -9.27 55.59 7.60
N THR A 49 -9.90 54.41 7.67
CA THR A 49 -11.28 54.19 7.24
C THR A 49 -12.31 54.44 8.32
N LEU A 50 -11.87 54.60 9.58
CA LEU A 50 -12.71 54.65 10.78
C LEU A 50 -13.55 53.38 10.98
N TYR A 51 -12.99 52.22 10.61
CA TYR A 51 -13.68 50.93 10.57
C TYR A 51 -14.45 50.57 11.85
N ASP A 52 -13.84 50.79 13.03
CA ASP A 52 -14.44 50.44 14.32
C ASP A 52 -15.39 51.52 14.88
N LYS A 53 -15.49 52.68 14.22
CA LYS A 53 -16.33 53.78 14.72
C LYS A 53 -17.72 53.69 14.10
N PRO A 54 -18.80 53.70 14.90
CA PRO A 54 -20.14 53.74 14.37
C PRO A 54 -20.31 55.02 13.55
N ALA A 55 -20.90 54.89 12.35
CA ALA A 55 -21.27 56.02 11.52
C ALA A 55 -22.25 56.91 12.31
N VAL A 56 -21.73 57.98 12.92
CA VAL A 56 -22.61 58.94 13.63
C VAL A 56 -23.47 59.62 12.56
N PRO A 57 -24.80 59.50 12.61
CA PRO A 57 -25.65 60.24 11.68
C PRO A 57 -25.42 61.72 11.92
N ALA A 58 -25.16 62.47 10.84
CA ALA A 58 -24.89 63.89 10.88
C ALA A 58 -25.99 64.64 11.63
N GLN A 59 -25.74 65.00 12.89
CA GLN A 59 -26.56 65.94 13.63
C GLN A 59 -26.03 67.36 13.40
N PRO A 60 -26.90 68.36 13.24
CA PRO A 60 -26.47 69.72 12.97
C PRO A 60 -25.78 70.31 14.19
N ALA A 61 -24.69 71.02 13.90
CA ALA A 61 -23.68 71.48 14.83
C ALA A 61 -24.23 72.23 16.06
N LEU A 62 -23.86 71.75 17.25
CA LEU A 62 -23.58 72.62 18.39
C LEU A 62 -22.28 72.19 19.06
N SER A 63 -21.29 73.08 18.93
CA SER A 63 -20.03 73.20 19.67
C SER A 63 -19.96 72.37 20.96
N ARG A 64 -19.17 71.29 20.90
CA ARG A 64 -18.35 70.86 22.03
C ARG A 64 -16.98 70.50 21.50
N SER A 65 -15.98 71.22 22.01
CA SER A 65 -14.56 70.95 21.79
C SER A 65 -14.25 69.53 22.28
N TRP A 66 -14.26 68.58 21.35
CA TRP A 66 -13.44 67.39 21.43
C TRP A 66 -12.29 67.63 20.47
N SER A 67 -11.06 67.58 21.00
CA SER A 67 -9.82 67.51 20.24
C SER A 67 -10.00 66.55 19.06
N GLY A 68 -9.75 67.03 17.85
CA GLY A 68 -9.97 66.30 16.62
C GLY A 68 -9.28 64.94 16.64
N THR A 69 -10.05 63.86 16.45
CA THR A 69 -9.45 62.60 16.03
C THR A 69 -9.00 62.81 14.59
N ALA A 70 -7.70 63.05 14.40
CA ALA A 70 -7.10 63.05 13.08
C ALA A 70 -7.57 61.79 12.33
N LYS A 71 -8.11 61.95 11.12
CA LYS A 71 -8.28 60.83 10.21
C LYS A 71 -6.90 60.21 10.03
N GLY A 72 -6.75 58.90 10.25
CA GLY A 72 -5.48 58.23 10.00
C GLY A 72 -4.99 58.53 8.59
N GLU A 73 -3.68 58.58 8.36
CA GLU A 73 -3.16 58.71 6.99
C GLU A 73 -3.49 57.44 6.18
N ARG A 74 -3.61 57.58 4.86
CA ARG A 74 -3.83 56.42 3.99
C ARG A 74 -2.67 55.43 4.17
N PRO A 75 -2.92 54.15 4.49
CA PRO A 75 -1.86 53.16 4.57
C PRO A 75 -1.08 53.04 3.27
N ALA A 76 0.19 52.69 3.38
CA ALA A 76 1.00 52.29 2.24
C ALA A 76 0.54 50.91 1.69
N GLU A 77 1.34 50.34 0.80
CA GLU A 77 1.13 48.97 0.31
C GLU A 77 1.06 47.97 1.47
N ILE A 78 0.34 46.86 1.28
CA ILE A 78 0.25 45.80 2.29
C ILE A 78 1.66 45.25 2.56
N ASP A 79 2.04 45.17 3.83
CA ASP A 79 3.32 44.62 4.27
C ASP A 79 3.08 43.55 5.33
N ASN A 80 3.41 42.30 4.98
CA ASN A 80 3.31 41.14 5.88
C ASN A 80 4.69 40.64 6.35
N SER A 81 5.76 41.43 6.11
CA SER A 81 7.13 41.01 6.40
C SER A 81 7.39 40.75 7.90
N ASP A 82 6.63 41.40 8.78
CA ASP A 82 6.72 41.21 10.23
C ASP A 82 6.20 39.86 10.72
N LEU A 83 5.44 39.13 9.88
CA LEU A 83 4.92 37.79 10.18
C LEU A 83 5.86 36.66 9.73
N LEU A 84 6.93 37.01 9.03
CA LEU A 84 7.80 36.07 8.36
C LEU A 84 9.19 36.05 9.01
N PRO A 85 9.81 34.87 9.14
CA PRO A 85 11.18 34.78 9.64
C PRO A 85 12.19 35.34 8.63
N ARG A 86 11.86 35.32 7.33
CA ARG A 86 12.67 35.82 6.22
C ARG A 86 11.80 36.35 5.08
N PRO A 87 12.27 37.33 4.28
CA PRO A 87 11.47 37.97 3.22
C PRO A 87 11.08 37.05 2.06
N ASP A 88 11.84 35.98 1.82
CA ASP A 88 11.68 35.03 0.71
C ASP A 88 10.78 33.82 1.06
N CYS A 89 10.28 33.76 2.29
CA CYS A 89 9.51 32.65 2.82
C CYS A 89 8.01 33.01 2.92
N THR A 90 7.11 32.04 2.71
CA THR A 90 5.66 32.20 2.98
C THR A 90 5.19 31.44 4.23
N ARG A 91 6.12 30.77 4.91
CA ARG A 91 5.92 30.12 6.21
C ARG A 91 5.96 31.16 7.32
N LEU A 92 4.92 31.16 8.15
CA LEU A 92 4.81 32.08 9.30
C LEU A 92 5.88 31.75 10.34
N GLN A 93 6.34 32.78 11.06
CA GLN A 93 7.13 32.56 12.27
C GLN A 93 6.29 31.88 13.36
N SER A 94 6.95 31.12 14.23
CA SER A 94 6.28 30.44 15.35
C SER A 94 5.81 31.43 16.42
N GLY A 95 4.69 31.10 17.06
CA GLY A 95 4.22 31.83 18.25
C GLY A 95 3.37 33.08 17.97
N LEU A 96 2.97 33.30 16.71
CA LEU A 96 2.03 34.36 16.35
C LEU A 96 0.65 34.14 16.98
N VAL A 97 0.03 35.22 17.44
CA VAL A 97 -1.29 35.24 18.08
C VAL A 97 -2.29 35.98 17.19
N GLU A 98 -3.41 35.32 16.88
CA GLU A 98 -4.51 35.91 16.11
C GLU A 98 -5.14 37.09 16.87
N ASN A 99 -5.52 38.15 16.15
CA ASN A 99 -6.02 39.43 16.65
C ASN A 99 -5.03 40.25 17.48
N GLN A 100 -3.77 39.80 17.58
CA GLN A 100 -2.67 40.56 18.18
C GLN A 100 -1.57 40.83 17.15
N ASP A 101 -1.09 39.78 16.48
CA ASP A 101 -0.03 39.89 15.48
C ASP A 101 -0.59 39.89 14.05
N PHE A 102 -1.69 39.14 13.82
CA PHE A 102 -2.33 39.06 12.51
C PHE A 102 -3.85 38.93 12.63
N ILE A 103 -4.56 39.17 11.52
CA ILE A 103 -5.95 38.76 11.32
C ILE A 103 -6.08 37.77 10.17
N LEU A 104 -7.17 37.00 10.22
CA LEU A 104 -7.61 36.15 9.13
C LEU A 104 -8.69 36.86 8.31
N LEU A 105 -8.46 36.93 7.00
CA LEU A 105 -9.38 37.50 6.04
C LEU A 105 -9.85 36.43 5.06
N HIS A 106 -11.16 36.34 4.83
CA HIS A 106 -11.70 35.56 3.72
C HIS A 106 -11.13 36.09 2.38
N GLU A 107 -10.91 35.21 1.40
CA GLU A 107 -10.29 35.53 0.10
C GLU A 107 -10.85 36.79 -0.57
N GLU A 108 -12.18 36.97 -0.53
CA GLU A 108 -12.83 38.15 -1.12
C GLU A 108 -12.48 39.47 -0.42
N ALA A 109 -12.29 39.47 0.90
CA ALA A 109 -11.85 40.66 1.63
C ALA A 109 -10.39 40.97 1.30
N TRP A 110 -9.54 39.94 1.22
CA TRP A 110 -8.16 40.07 0.79
C TRP A 110 -8.06 40.66 -0.62
N LYS A 111 -8.81 40.12 -1.60
CA LYS A 111 -8.80 40.61 -2.99
C LYS A 111 -9.16 42.09 -3.08
N LYS A 112 -10.11 42.56 -2.26
CA LYS A 112 -10.46 44.00 -2.19
C LYS A 112 -9.29 44.82 -1.67
N LEU A 113 -8.75 44.50 -0.49
CA LEU A 113 -7.63 45.23 0.11
C LEU A 113 -6.40 45.22 -0.81
N HIS A 114 -6.00 44.05 -1.32
CA HIS A 114 -4.89 43.91 -2.24
C HIS A 114 -5.14 44.66 -3.57
N GLY A 115 -6.38 44.69 -4.06
CA GLY A 115 -6.76 45.47 -5.24
C GLY A 115 -6.62 46.99 -5.05
N TRP A 116 -6.87 47.49 -3.83
CA TRP A 116 -6.77 48.92 -3.52
C TRP A 116 -5.37 49.38 -3.11
N TYR A 117 -4.58 48.51 -2.49
CA TYR A 117 -3.31 48.88 -1.85
C TYR A 117 -2.09 48.15 -2.43
N GLY A 118 -2.26 47.02 -3.11
CA GLY A 118 -1.12 46.19 -3.57
C GLY A 118 -0.28 45.66 -2.40
N GLY A 119 1.01 45.41 -2.67
CA GLY A 119 1.98 44.95 -1.67
C GLY A 119 2.09 43.43 -1.55
N GLY A 120 2.56 42.95 -0.39
CA GLY A 120 2.70 41.52 -0.10
C GLY A 120 3.72 41.18 1.00
N PRO A 121 4.18 39.92 1.06
CA PRO A 121 3.69 38.79 0.25
C PRO A 121 2.28 38.34 0.66
N ALA A 122 1.56 37.71 -0.27
CA ALA A 122 0.23 37.15 0.01
C ALA A 122 0.37 35.83 0.79
N LEU A 123 -0.16 35.79 2.01
CA LEU A 123 -0.05 34.65 2.92
C LEU A 123 -1.36 33.83 2.93
N ARG A 124 -1.60 33.11 1.85
CA ARG A 124 -2.80 32.28 1.64
C ARG A 124 -2.78 31.02 2.49
N ARG A 125 -3.90 30.65 3.10
CA ARG A 125 -4.16 29.46 3.92
C ARG A 125 -5.49 28.81 3.51
N ARG A 126 -5.63 27.52 3.79
CA ARG A 126 -6.83 26.74 3.46
C ARG A 126 -7.62 26.41 4.72
N VAL A 127 -8.94 26.32 4.60
CA VAL A 127 -9.78 25.71 5.64
C VAL A 127 -9.70 24.19 5.57
N ILE A 128 -9.29 23.58 6.69
CA ILE A 128 -9.21 22.13 6.88
C ILE A 128 -10.25 21.66 7.90
N GLY A 129 -10.59 20.37 7.81
CA GLY A 129 -11.33 19.68 8.86
C GLY A 129 -10.44 19.36 10.05
N SER A 130 -11.05 18.87 11.13
CA SER A 130 -10.35 18.20 12.21
C SER A 130 -11.08 16.91 12.54
N SER A 131 -10.43 16.02 13.30
CA SER A 131 -11.02 14.77 13.77
C SER A 131 -12.33 14.94 14.55
N GLU A 132 -12.58 16.13 15.12
CA GLU A 132 -13.82 16.48 15.84
C GLU A 132 -14.88 17.17 14.97
N ASN A 133 -14.73 17.13 13.64
CA ASN A 133 -15.62 17.77 12.67
C ASN A 133 -15.73 19.31 12.81
N GLN A 134 -14.74 19.93 13.48
CA GLN A 134 -14.59 21.38 13.51
C GLN A 134 -13.70 21.84 12.35
N LEU A 135 -14.11 22.92 11.68
CA LEU A 135 -13.33 23.57 10.63
C LEU A 135 -12.37 24.59 11.23
N ARG A 136 -11.17 24.67 10.69
CA ARG A 136 -10.17 25.66 11.06
C ARG A 136 -9.33 26.08 9.86
N VAL A 137 -8.73 27.26 9.91
CA VAL A 137 -7.72 27.67 8.93
C VAL A 137 -6.39 27.01 9.30
N GLU A 138 -5.81 26.24 8.38
CA GLU A 138 -4.49 25.64 8.56
C GLU A 138 -3.41 26.72 8.43
N LEU A 139 -2.93 27.26 9.56
CA LEU A 139 -1.94 28.34 9.56
C LEU A 139 -0.52 27.88 9.21
N TYR A 140 -0.18 26.64 9.55
CA TYR A 140 1.13 26.04 9.36
C TYR A 140 1.00 24.73 8.58
N PRO A 141 0.87 24.80 7.23
CA PRO A 141 1.04 23.62 6.39
C PRO A 141 2.41 22.98 6.59
N LEU A 142 2.57 21.74 6.15
CA LEU A 142 3.86 21.05 6.18
C LEU A 142 4.89 21.85 5.39
N CYS A 143 6.16 21.79 5.77
CA CYS A 143 7.28 22.20 4.93
C CYS A 143 8.12 20.97 4.65
N LEU A 144 8.03 20.46 3.42
CA LEU A 144 8.71 19.23 3.02
C LEU A 144 9.80 19.54 2.01
N THR A 145 10.90 18.79 2.08
CA THR A 145 11.97 18.84 1.09
C THR A 145 11.93 17.57 0.25
N VAL A 146 11.56 17.70 -1.02
CA VAL A 146 11.44 16.57 -1.95
C VAL A 146 12.74 16.41 -2.74
N PHE A 147 13.28 15.20 -2.76
CA PHE A 147 14.45 14.80 -3.52
C PHE A 147 14.04 13.80 -4.61
N GLN A 148 14.47 14.03 -5.85
CA GLN A 148 14.30 13.03 -6.89
C GLN A 148 15.25 11.86 -6.66
N VAL A 149 14.87 10.68 -7.13
CA VAL A 149 15.71 9.48 -7.10
C VAL A 149 16.29 9.23 -8.49
N ASP A 150 17.60 8.98 -8.56
CA ASP A 150 18.31 8.59 -9.78
C ASP A 150 17.99 7.15 -10.23
N ASP A 151 18.54 6.75 -11.37
CA ASP A 151 18.30 5.42 -11.94
C ASP A 151 18.90 4.27 -11.09
N TYR A 152 19.72 4.57 -10.08
CA TYR A 152 20.32 3.61 -9.17
C TYR A 152 19.63 3.56 -7.80
N GLY A 153 18.56 4.34 -7.61
CA GLY A 153 17.86 4.41 -6.33
C GLY A 153 18.51 5.37 -5.32
N ASN A 154 19.36 6.30 -5.74
CA ASN A 154 19.98 7.29 -4.85
C ASN A 154 19.27 8.65 -4.94
N PRO A 155 19.14 9.37 -3.81
CA PRO A 155 18.56 10.70 -3.81
C PRO A 155 19.50 11.73 -4.46
N GLU A 156 18.97 12.52 -5.39
CA GLU A 156 19.65 13.64 -6.05
C GLU A 156 19.69 14.87 -5.15
N ARG A 157 20.87 15.18 -4.58
CA ARG A 157 21.02 16.23 -3.55
C ARG A 157 21.18 17.64 -4.09
N ASP A 158 21.49 17.78 -5.38
CA ASP A 158 21.85 19.07 -5.96
C ASP A 158 20.63 19.94 -6.28
N ARG A 159 19.43 19.35 -6.34
CA ARG A 159 18.20 20.02 -6.77
C ARG A 159 16.98 19.64 -5.92
N PRO A 160 17.01 19.84 -4.59
CA PRO A 160 15.85 19.62 -3.76
C PRO A 160 14.73 20.60 -4.09
N MET A 161 13.50 20.19 -3.84
CA MET A 161 12.31 20.99 -4.09
C MET A 161 11.60 21.22 -2.76
N GLN A 162 11.37 22.48 -2.39
CA GLN A 162 10.55 22.79 -1.24
C GLN A 162 9.08 22.87 -1.63
N ILE A 163 8.25 22.12 -0.91
CA ILE A 163 6.79 22.18 -1.04
C ILE A 163 6.14 22.42 0.31
N MET A 164 4.93 22.99 0.27
CA MET A 164 4.13 23.21 1.47
C MET A 164 2.70 22.67 1.31
N PRO A 165 2.53 21.33 1.20
CA PRO A 165 1.20 20.75 1.08
C PRO A 165 0.44 20.88 2.41
N SER A 166 -0.88 20.91 2.32
CA SER A 166 -1.75 20.75 3.48
C SER A 166 -1.58 19.35 4.07
N THR A 167 -1.72 19.18 5.39
CA THR A 167 -1.77 17.84 5.99
C THR A 167 -2.98 17.03 5.51
N HIS A 168 -4.00 17.69 4.98
CA HIS A 168 -5.25 17.08 4.50
C HIS A 168 -5.29 16.89 2.97
N GLU A 169 -4.25 17.29 2.26
CA GLU A 169 -4.12 16.92 0.85
C GLU A 169 -3.79 15.44 0.73
N THR A 170 -4.35 14.79 -0.29
CA THR A 170 -3.98 13.41 -0.59
C THR A 170 -2.64 13.36 -1.30
N VAL A 171 -1.92 12.25 -1.15
CA VAL A 171 -0.64 12.01 -1.83
C VAL A 171 -0.79 12.16 -3.35
N ASP A 172 -1.90 11.69 -3.91
CA ASP A 172 -2.26 11.82 -5.33
C ASP A 172 -2.41 13.30 -5.78
N GLN A 173 -2.97 14.18 -4.93
CA GLN A 173 -3.02 15.62 -5.20
C GLN A 173 -1.62 16.24 -5.20
N VAL A 174 -0.80 15.90 -4.20
CA VAL A 174 0.59 16.40 -4.11
C VAL A 174 1.41 15.97 -5.32
N ILE A 175 1.30 14.72 -5.76
CA ILE A 175 2.00 14.24 -6.97
C ILE A 175 1.55 15.00 -8.21
N ARG A 176 0.24 15.23 -8.38
CA ARG A 176 -0.26 16.02 -9.52
C ARG A 176 0.27 17.45 -9.52
N ASP A 177 0.36 18.08 -8.37
CA ASP A 177 0.90 19.43 -8.23
C ASP A 177 2.41 19.46 -8.54
N LEU A 178 3.17 18.48 -8.02
CA LEU A 178 4.58 18.30 -8.37
C LEU A 178 4.78 18.10 -9.88
N LEU A 179 4.00 17.21 -10.50
CA LEU A 179 4.10 16.93 -11.93
C LEU A 179 3.75 18.12 -12.82
N THR A 180 2.79 18.95 -12.39
CA THR A 180 2.39 20.17 -13.10
C THR A 180 3.47 21.24 -13.02
N ASN A 181 4.10 21.38 -11.85
CA ASN A 181 4.99 22.51 -11.55
C ASN A 181 6.44 22.32 -12.01
N LEU A 182 6.87 21.10 -12.35
CA LEU A 182 8.30 20.79 -12.47
C LEU A 182 8.75 20.42 -13.89
N ASP A 183 7.95 20.68 -14.93
CA ASP A 183 8.15 20.17 -16.31
C ASP A 183 8.47 18.66 -16.32
N LEU A 184 7.99 17.99 -15.28
CA LEU A 184 8.20 16.60 -14.95
C LEU A 184 7.17 15.73 -15.66
N ARG A 185 6.66 16.16 -16.83
CA ARG A 185 5.64 15.44 -17.61
C ARG A 185 6.11 14.03 -17.88
N ASP A 186 5.67 13.11 -17.03
CA ASP A 186 5.91 11.71 -17.22
C ASP A 186 4.86 11.22 -18.24
N PRO A 187 5.28 10.68 -19.40
CA PRO A 187 4.34 10.18 -20.39
C PRO A 187 3.42 9.09 -19.82
N ASP A 188 3.86 8.40 -18.76
CA ASP A 188 3.13 7.31 -18.11
C ASP A 188 2.21 7.80 -16.97
N GLY A 189 2.19 9.11 -16.70
CA GLY A 189 1.23 9.76 -15.80
C GLY A 189 1.51 9.57 -14.30
N VAL A 190 0.49 9.80 -13.48
CA VAL A 190 0.61 9.82 -11.99
C VAL A 190 1.04 8.46 -11.43
N HIS A 191 0.66 7.35 -12.07
CA HIS A 191 1.01 5.99 -11.64
C HIS A 191 2.49 5.63 -11.85
N ALA A 192 3.23 6.43 -12.60
CA ALA A 192 4.67 6.29 -12.81
C ALA A 192 5.50 6.98 -11.73
N VAL A 193 4.85 7.50 -10.67
CA VAL A 193 5.51 8.23 -9.58
C VAL A 193 5.08 7.69 -8.23
N ARG A 194 6.03 7.64 -7.28
CA ARG A 194 5.79 7.32 -5.88
C ARG A 194 6.50 8.32 -4.98
N LEU A 195 5.89 8.56 -3.83
CA LEU A 195 6.52 9.31 -2.74
C LEU A 195 6.86 8.36 -1.59
N TRP A 196 7.99 8.62 -0.95
CA TRP A 196 8.47 7.85 0.20
C TRP A 196 8.71 8.78 1.39
N HIS A 197 8.36 8.32 2.58
CA HIS A 197 8.56 9.04 3.84
C HIS A 197 9.09 8.12 4.93
N ARG A 198 9.44 8.69 6.09
CA ARG A 198 9.73 7.93 7.31
C ARG A 198 8.62 8.15 8.34
N PRO A 199 7.74 7.17 8.60
CA PRO A 199 6.68 7.32 9.59
C PRO A 199 7.19 7.28 11.04
N ASN A 200 8.35 6.66 11.29
CA ASN A 200 8.91 6.64 12.65
C ASN A 200 9.57 7.99 12.97
N PHE A 201 8.88 8.81 13.78
CA PHE A 201 9.34 10.12 14.24
C PHE A 201 10.61 10.09 15.12
N GLU A 202 11.00 8.94 15.64
CA GLU A 202 12.27 8.79 16.39
C GLU A 202 13.50 8.81 15.47
N LEU A 203 13.31 8.55 14.17
CA LEU A 203 14.38 8.63 13.17
C LEU A 203 14.62 10.07 12.73
N ASP A 204 15.83 10.35 12.25
CA ASP A 204 16.15 11.62 11.60
C ASP A 204 15.34 11.77 10.32
N GLN A 205 14.36 12.68 10.34
CA GLN A 205 13.44 12.93 9.22
C GLN A 205 14.11 13.60 8.02
N THR A 206 15.36 14.05 8.16
CA THR A 206 16.11 14.79 7.14
C THR A 206 17.25 13.98 6.51
N SER A 207 17.64 12.86 7.12
CA SER A 207 18.77 12.05 6.66
C SER A 207 18.46 11.33 5.34
N LEU A 208 19.31 11.52 4.33
CA LEU A 208 19.25 10.82 3.05
C LEU A 208 20.24 9.66 2.93
N ASP A 209 21.07 9.45 3.95
CA ASP A 209 22.15 8.45 3.94
C ASP A 209 21.65 7.08 4.41
N SER A 210 20.69 7.06 5.34
CA SER A 210 20.11 5.83 5.85
C SER A 210 18.99 5.29 4.96
N LEU A 211 18.94 3.97 4.78
CA LEU A 211 17.81 3.26 4.16
C LEU A 211 16.78 2.78 5.20
N GLU A 212 17.01 3.04 6.48
CA GLU A 212 16.11 2.63 7.56
C GLU A 212 14.79 3.40 7.54
N GLY A 213 13.70 2.69 7.78
CA GLY A 213 12.38 3.25 8.08
C GLY A 213 11.68 3.96 6.92
N TRP A 214 12.15 3.80 5.68
CA TRP A 214 11.43 4.35 4.51
C TRP A 214 10.22 3.50 4.17
N GLU A 215 9.07 4.14 4.05
CA GLU A 215 7.81 3.55 3.64
C GLU A 215 7.20 4.34 2.48
N GLN A 216 6.48 3.63 1.61
CA GLN A 216 5.80 4.25 0.47
C GLN A 216 4.52 4.93 0.96
N LEU A 217 4.30 6.17 0.54
CA LEU A 217 3.04 6.86 0.76
C LEU A 217 1.95 6.31 -0.17
N GLU A 218 0.77 6.01 0.38
CA GLU A 218 -0.37 5.50 -0.36
C GLU A 218 -1.15 6.63 -1.03
N MET A 219 -1.56 6.44 -2.30
CA MET A 219 -2.16 7.51 -3.13
C MET A 219 -3.37 8.21 -2.49
N GLU A 220 -4.22 7.43 -1.81
CA GLU A 220 -5.46 7.90 -1.21
C GLU A 220 -5.27 8.45 0.21
N SER A 221 -4.10 8.24 0.82
CA SER A 221 -3.80 8.73 2.17
C SER A 221 -3.56 10.23 2.19
N THR A 222 -3.86 10.84 3.33
CA THR A 222 -3.48 12.23 3.65
C THR A 222 -2.06 12.27 4.22
N LEU A 223 -1.54 13.47 4.49
CA LEU A 223 -0.18 13.68 5.01
C LEU A 223 -0.15 13.91 6.53
N GLU A 224 -1.18 13.50 7.26
CA GLU A 224 -1.26 13.69 8.71
C GLU A 224 -0.12 12.98 9.46
N ASP A 225 0.32 11.83 8.95
CA ASP A 225 1.41 11.03 9.53
C ASP A 225 2.80 11.40 8.98
N VAL A 226 2.91 12.52 8.26
CA VAL A 226 4.18 13.02 7.73
C VAL A 226 4.73 14.11 8.63
N ALA A 227 5.97 13.95 9.07
CA ALA A 227 6.64 14.95 9.89
C ALA A 227 6.88 16.27 9.14
N ASP A 228 6.59 17.39 9.80
CA ASP A 228 6.96 18.71 9.30
C ASP A 228 8.49 18.86 9.25
N GLY A 229 9.00 19.44 8.17
CA GLY A 229 10.44 19.53 7.90
C GLY A 229 11.06 18.28 7.27
N ALA A 230 10.28 17.21 7.04
CA ALA A 230 10.81 15.94 6.56
C ALA A 230 11.33 16.00 5.11
N SER A 231 12.28 15.11 4.84
CA SER A 231 12.72 14.76 3.50
C SER A 231 11.81 13.70 2.90
N ILE A 232 11.37 13.93 1.67
CA ILE A 232 10.52 13.02 0.89
C ILE A 232 11.30 12.59 -0.35
N LEU A 233 11.25 11.30 -0.69
CA LEU A 233 11.82 10.83 -1.95
C LEU A 233 10.74 10.72 -3.01
N LEU A 234 11.00 11.31 -4.17
CA LEU A 234 10.19 11.16 -5.37
C LEU A 234 10.88 10.15 -6.29
N GLU A 235 10.25 8.99 -6.41
CA GLU A 235 10.72 7.91 -7.26
C GLU A 235 9.87 7.82 -8.52
N ARG A 236 10.52 7.56 -9.66
CA ARG A 236 9.88 7.37 -10.96
C ARG A 236 10.05 5.94 -11.44
N SER A 237 9.01 5.39 -12.05
CA SER A 237 9.11 4.09 -12.69
C SER A 237 10.02 4.15 -13.91
N ARG A 238 10.73 3.04 -14.16
CA ARG A 238 11.48 2.76 -15.38
C ARG A 238 10.92 1.48 -15.98
N GLY A 239 9.87 1.63 -16.80
CA GLY A 239 9.07 0.50 -17.28
C GLY A 239 8.40 -0.22 -16.11
N GLU A 240 8.79 -1.47 -15.87
CA GLU A 240 8.26 -2.29 -14.77
C GLU A 240 9.06 -2.17 -13.45
N THR A 241 10.11 -1.34 -13.44
CA THR A 241 11.04 -1.24 -12.30
C THR A 241 10.94 0.08 -11.55
N TRP A 242 11.28 0.03 -10.27
CA TRP A 242 11.24 1.16 -9.33
C TRP A 242 12.62 1.24 -8.65
N PRO A 243 13.49 2.21 -9.02
CA PRO A 243 14.90 2.23 -8.61
C PRO A 243 15.17 2.24 -7.10
N PHE A 244 14.50 3.11 -6.35
CA PHE A 244 14.61 3.20 -4.90
C PHE A 244 14.03 1.98 -4.20
N PHE A 245 12.87 1.50 -4.63
CA PHE A 245 12.29 0.26 -4.10
C PHE A 245 13.21 -0.94 -4.36
N GLN A 246 13.81 -1.01 -5.55
CA GLN A 246 14.78 -2.04 -5.88
C GLN A 246 16.01 -1.95 -4.96
N ARG A 247 16.53 -0.75 -4.69
CA ARG A 247 17.62 -0.53 -3.74
C ARG A 247 17.26 -0.97 -2.32
N LEU A 248 16.09 -0.58 -1.81
CA LEU A 248 15.58 -1.02 -0.50
C LEU A 248 15.50 -2.55 -0.42
N ARG A 249 14.96 -3.18 -1.47
CA ARG A 249 14.83 -4.63 -1.54
C ARG A 249 16.19 -5.33 -1.55
N LEU A 250 17.17 -4.81 -2.30
CA LEU A 250 18.52 -5.36 -2.33
C LEU A 250 19.22 -5.23 -0.97
N GLU A 251 19.05 -4.10 -0.30
CA GLU A 251 19.56 -3.89 1.06
C GLU A 251 18.93 -4.86 2.05
N TYR A 252 17.60 -4.98 2.04
CA TYR A 252 16.86 -5.93 2.89
C TYR A 252 17.34 -7.36 2.65
N LYS A 253 17.52 -7.78 1.39
CA LYS A 253 18.10 -9.09 1.07
C LYS A 253 19.46 -9.28 1.69
N ARG A 254 20.39 -8.33 1.48
CA ARG A 254 21.76 -8.40 1.99
C ARG A 254 21.80 -8.53 3.52
N GLN A 255 20.89 -7.86 4.23
CA GLN A 255 20.83 -7.87 5.69
C GLN A 255 20.16 -9.14 6.26
N ASN A 256 19.18 -9.70 5.56
CA ASN A 256 18.31 -10.74 6.11
C ASN A 256 18.53 -12.13 5.51
N PHE A 257 19.26 -12.24 4.41
CA PHE A 257 19.48 -13.48 3.68
C PHE A 257 20.96 -13.66 3.34
N LYS A 258 21.47 -14.87 3.58
CA LYS A 258 22.79 -15.30 3.15
C LYS A 258 22.80 -15.56 1.64
N ASP A 259 23.85 -15.15 0.94
CA ASP A 259 24.01 -15.44 -0.49
C ASP A 259 24.77 -16.76 -0.68
N PRO A 260 24.12 -17.84 -1.16
CA PRO A 260 24.78 -19.13 -1.38
C PRO A 260 25.84 -19.10 -2.50
N ARG A 261 25.90 -18.04 -3.31
CA ARG A 261 26.89 -17.85 -4.37
C ARG A 261 28.18 -17.22 -3.83
N ASP A 262 28.16 -16.65 -2.63
CA ASP A 262 29.36 -16.14 -1.98
C ASP A 262 30.11 -17.30 -1.31
N ALA A 263 31.29 -17.62 -1.84
CA ALA A 263 32.12 -18.72 -1.35
C ALA A 263 32.60 -18.54 0.11
N ASN A 264 32.49 -17.32 0.67
CA ASN A 264 32.87 -17.04 2.05
C ASN A 264 31.71 -17.28 3.04
N VAL A 265 30.50 -17.55 2.54
CA VAL A 265 29.31 -17.71 3.36
C VAL A 265 29.11 -19.19 3.68
N VAL A 266 29.22 -19.54 4.96
CA VAL A 266 28.87 -20.87 5.46
C VAL A 266 27.36 -20.93 5.72
N LEU A 267 26.73 -21.97 5.17
CA LEU A 267 25.30 -22.21 5.25
C LEU A 267 24.99 -23.35 6.22
N GLU A 268 24.10 -23.08 7.16
CA GLU A 268 23.67 -23.99 8.22
C GLU A 268 22.15 -24.17 8.18
N VAL A 269 21.67 -25.27 8.78
CA VAL A 269 20.23 -25.54 8.90
C VAL A 269 19.55 -24.38 9.65
N GLY A 270 18.46 -23.87 9.09
CA GLY A 270 17.72 -22.71 9.60
C GLY A 270 18.11 -21.38 8.98
N ASP A 271 19.22 -21.30 8.25
CA ASP A 271 19.62 -20.07 7.57
C ASP A 271 18.62 -19.65 6.50
N LYS A 272 18.30 -18.36 6.46
CA LYS A 272 17.58 -17.74 5.35
C LYS A 272 18.57 -17.43 4.22
N ILE A 273 18.27 -17.87 3.00
CA ILE A 273 19.15 -17.69 1.83
C ILE A 273 18.46 -16.97 0.67
N ASP A 274 19.24 -16.19 -0.07
CA ASP A 274 18.83 -15.58 -1.33
C ASP A 274 19.10 -16.56 -2.48
N ALA A 275 18.15 -17.46 -2.75
CA ALA A 275 18.22 -18.38 -3.89
C ALA A 275 17.75 -17.71 -5.20
N SER A 276 17.99 -16.41 -5.37
CA SER A 276 17.64 -15.70 -6.60
C SER A 276 18.39 -16.23 -7.81
N THR A 277 17.72 -16.21 -8.96
CA THR A 277 18.31 -16.53 -10.26
C THR A 277 18.02 -15.41 -11.24
N THR A 278 18.96 -15.17 -12.13
CA THR A 278 18.74 -14.29 -13.28
C THR A 278 18.40 -15.16 -14.48
N THR A 279 17.35 -14.80 -15.21
CA THR A 279 16.99 -15.43 -16.49
C THR A 279 16.88 -14.38 -17.56
N GLU A 280 17.39 -14.67 -18.75
CA GLU A 280 17.13 -13.84 -19.92
C GLU A 280 15.68 -14.06 -20.37
N GLU A 281 14.88 -13.00 -20.31
CA GLU A 281 13.50 -13.02 -20.77
C GLU A 281 13.28 -11.96 -21.84
N GLN A 282 12.44 -12.29 -22.82
CA GLN A 282 12.05 -11.35 -23.86
C GLN A 282 10.90 -10.47 -23.33
N LYS A 283 11.14 -9.16 -23.19
CA LYS A 283 10.14 -8.20 -22.71
C LYS A 283 9.87 -7.11 -23.72
N TRP A 284 8.61 -6.67 -23.78
CA TRP A 284 8.20 -5.55 -24.62
C TRP A 284 8.83 -4.24 -24.11
N ASP A 285 9.51 -3.52 -24.99
CA ASP A 285 10.07 -2.20 -24.70
C ASP A 285 9.25 -1.11 -25.42
N SER A 286 8.60 -0.25 -24.65
CA SER A 286 7.69 0.78 -25.18
C SER A 286 8.41 1.86 -26.00
N TYR A 287 9.68 2.14 -25.70
CA TYR A 287 10.46 3.17 -26.41
C TYR A 287 10.97 2.65 -27.75
N GLN A 288 11.46 1.40 -27.77
CA GLN A 288 11.93 0.76 -29.00
C GLN A 288 10.78 0.20 -29.84
N ARG A 289 9.58 0.06 -29.27
CA ARG A 289 8.41 -0.61 -29.87
C ARG A 289 8.74 -2.00 -30.39
N ASP A 290 9.57 -2.72 -29.64
CA ASP A 290 10.02 -4.06 -29.98
C ASP A 290 10.26 -4.89 -28.72
N TYR A 291 10.41 -6.19 -28.90
CA TYR A 291 10.76 -7.13 -27.86
C TYR A 291 12.27 -7.21 -27.67
N VAL A 292 12.75 -6.83 -26.48
CA VAL A 292 14.17 -6.81 -26.13
C VAL A 292 14.46 -7.88 -25.08
N TRP A 293 15.59 -8.56 -25.20
CA TRP A 293 16.08 -9.49 -24.18
C TRP A 293 16.56 -8.68 -22.97
N LYS A 294 16.00 -8.99 -21.79
CA LYS A 294 16.37 -8.38 -20.52
C LYS A 294 16.71 -9.46 -19.50
N ASP A 295 17.75 -9.23 -18.72
CA ASP A 295 18.06 -10.02 -17.54
C ASP A 295 17.02 -9.73 -16.46
N VAL A 296 16.21 -10.73 -16.13
CA VAL A 296 15.19 -10.64 -15.10
C VAL A 296 15.66 -11.41 -13.88
N LEU A 297 15.80 -10.68 -12.75
CA LEU A 297 16.11 -11.29 -11.46
C LEU A 297 14.84 -11.82 -10.80
N HIS A 298 14.73 -13.15 -10.72
CA HIS A 298 13.70 -13.82 -9.93
C HIS A 298 14.20 -14.04 -8.52
N TRP A 299 13.45 -13.56 -7.53
CA TRP A 299 13.79 -13.76 -6.13
C TRP A 299 13.05 -14.94 -5.54
N TYR A 300 13.81 -15.90 -5.02
CA TYR A 300 13.27 -17.04 -4.30
C TYR A 300 13.84 -17.03 -2.88
N ALA A 301 13.10 -16.46 -1.94
CA ALA A 301 13.44 -16.56 -0.52
C ALA A 301 13.32 -18.03 -0.08
N ALA A 302 14.37 -18.57 0.53
CA ALA A 302 14.37 -19.94 1.02
C ALA A 302 15.04 -20.04 2.39
N THR A 303 14.77 -21.15 3.10
CA THR A 303 15.49 -21.55 4.31
C THR A 303 16.17 -22.87 4.09
N VAL A 304 17.39 -23.02 4.58
CA VAL A 304 18.08 -24.32 4.60
C VAL A 304 17.35 -25.25 5.56
N ALA A 305 16.75 -26.31 5.03
CA ALA A 305 16.01 -27.31 5.79
C ALA A 305 16.94 -28.42 6.29
N GLU A 306 17.87 -28.86 5.45
CA GLU A 306 18.87 -29.88 5.77
C GLU A 306 20.18 -29.56 5.07
N ALA A 307 21.29 -29.98 5.68
CA ALA A 307 22.63 -29.79 5.15
C ALA A 307 23.39 -31.12 5.11
N GLU A 308 23.84 -31.51 3.92
CA GLU A 308 24.77 -32.61 3.67
C GLU A 308 26.15 -32.05 3.30
N GLU A 309 27.20 -32.89 3.26
CA GLU A 309 28.58 -32.45 2.98
C GLU A 309 28.75 -31.69 1.64
N THR A 310 27.90 -31.94 0.65
CA THR A 310 28.02 -31.32 -0.69
C THR A 310 26.71 -30.69 -1.21
N ARG A 311 25.63 -30.75 -0.44
CA ARG A 311 24.29 -30.38 -0.89
C ARG A 311 23.47 -29.81 0.25
N LEU A 312 22.57 -28.90 -0.10
CA LEU A 312 21.59 -28.35 0.84
C LEU A 312 20.19 -28.69 0.35
N LEU A 313 19.33 -29.10 1.28
CA LEU A 313 17.89 -29.10 1.06
C LEU A 313 17.36 -27.73 1.47
N VAL A 314 16.57 -27.09 0.61
CA VAL A 314 16.05 -25.74 0.85
C VAL A 314 14.53 -25.71 0.74
N GLN A 315 13.89 -25.03 1.68
CA GLN A 315 12.45 -24.78 1.70
C GLN A 315 12.16 -23.37 1.19
N PHE A 316 11.44 -23.24 0.08
CA PHE A 316 11.07 -21.95 -0.50
C PHE A 316 9.83 -21.36 0.16
N HIS A 317 9.84 -20.06 0.47
CA HIS A 317 8.79 -19.39 1.25
C HIS A 317 7.69 -18.73 0.42
N ASN A 318 7.76 -18.78 -0.92
CA ASN A 318 6.72 -18.24 -1.81
C ASN A 318 6.93 -18.74 -3.24
N ARG A 319 6.56 -19.99 -3.55
CA ARG A 319 6.56 -20.47 -4.93
C ARG A 319 5.37 -19.84 -5.68
N PRO A 320 5.57 -19.08 -6.78
CA PRO A 320 4.47 -18.80 -7.69
C PRO A 320 3.90 -20.14 -8.18
N LYS A 321 2.58 -20.29 -8.12
CA LYS A 321 1.90 -21.50 -8.59
C LYS A 321 2.35 -21.78 -10.02
N PRO A 322 2.93 -22.96 -10.33
CA PRO A 322 3.26 -23.27 -11.72
C PRO A 322 1.97 -23.21 -12.53
N LYS A 323 1.97 -22.48 -13.65
CA LYS A 323 0.85 -22.42 -14.61
C LYS A 323 0.72 -23.74 -15.42
N GLY A 324 1.06 -24.87 -14.82
CA GLY A 324 0.92 -26.20 -15.39
C GLY A 324 -0.46 -26.77 -15.12
N LYS A 325 -0.92 -27.69 -15.98
CA LYS A 325 -2.13 -28.48 -15.70
C LYS A 325 -1.87 -29.30 -14.44
N SER A 326 -2.69 -29.10 -13.42
CA SER A 326 -2.77 -30.01 -12.28
C SER A 326 -3.04 -31.44 -12.79
N LEU A 327 -2.38 -32.43 -12.19
CA LEU A 327 -2.76 -33.83 -12.32
C LEU A 327 -3.88 -34.07 -11.31
N SER A 328 -5.06 -34.48 -11.80
CA SER A 328 -6.15 -34.88 -10.91
C SER A 328 -5.85 -36.23 -10.25
N ILE A 329 -6.42 -36.49 -9.07
CA ILE A 329 -6.33 -37.80 -8.41
C ILE A 329 -6.78 -38.93 -9.35
N ALA A 330 -7.81 -38.69 -10.17
CA ALA A 330 -8.30 -39.64 -11.18
C ALA A 330 -7.24 -40.03 -12.23
N SER A 331 -6.25 -39.17 -12.50
CA SER A 331 -5.16 -39.49 -13.43
C SER A 331 -4.07 -40.39 -12.83
N LEU A 332 -4.10 -40.61 -11.50
CA LEU A 332 -3.14 -41.43 -10.76
C LEU A 332 -3.67 -42.85 -10.50
N LEU A 333 -4.95 -43.10 -10.78
CA LEU A 333 -5.63 -44.34 -10.43
C LEU A 333 -6.11 -45.09 -11.68
N VAL A 334 -6.05 -46.41 -11.61
CA VAL A 334 -6.73 -47.36 -12.48
C VAL A 334 -7.95 -47.84 -11.72
N GLU A 335 -9.14 -47.59 -12.26
CA GLU A 335 -10.39 -48.06 -11.68
C GLU A 335 -10.43 -49.58 -11.60
N GLY A 336 -10.90 -50.12 -10.47
CA GLY A 336 -11.00 -51.56 -10.29
C GLY A 336 -12.01 -52.20 -11.24
N GLU A 337 -11.69 -53.40 -11.71
CA GLU A 337 -12.61 -54.20 -12.54
C GLU A 337 -13.79 -54.73 -11.72
N LYS A 338 -14.87 -55.12 -12.40
CA LYS A 338 -16.04 -55.73 -11.76
C LYS A 338 -15.62 -56.95 -10.93
N ALA A 339 -16.10 -57.04 -9.69
CA ALA A 339 -15.73 -58.13 -8.79
C ALA A 339 -16.56 -59.39 -9.11
N GLU A 340 -15.94 -60.42 -9.67
CA GLU A 340 -16.57 -61.74 -9.88
C GLU A 340 -15.57 -62.89 -9.63
N PRO A 341 -15.80 -63.79 -8.65
CA PRO A 341 -16.87 -63.77 -7.64
C PRO A 341 -16.62 -62.73 -6.53
N ILE A 342 -17.69 -62.33 -5.84
CA ILE A 342 -17.62 -61.48 -4.63
C ILE A 342 -17.51 -62.40 -3.42
N GLU A 343 -16.49 -62.18 -2.58
CA GLU A 343 -16.22 -63.00 -1.40
C GLU A 343 -16.56 -62.24 -0.12
N VAL A 344 -17.31 -62.89 0.77
CA VAL A 344 -17.60 -62.38 2.11
C VAL A 344 -16.31 -62.31 2.94
N GLY A 345 -16.11 -61.18 3.62
CA GLY A 345 -14.96 -60.84 4.44
C GLY A 345 -13.88 -60.01 3.71
N ARG A 346 -14.03 -59.76 2.40
CA ARG A 346 -13.05 -58.97 1.61
C ARG A 346 -13.49 -57.52 1.40
N ASN A 347 -12.49 -56.67 1.12
CA ASN A 347 -12.67 -55.27 0.80
C ASN A 347 -12.84 -55.04 -0.70
N TYR A 348 -13.77 -54.17 -1.06
CA TYR A 348 -14.15 -53.80 -2.42
C TYR A 348 -14.51 -52.31 -2.47
N GLU A 349 -14.78 -51.80 -3.67
CA GLU A 349 -15.51 -50.54 -3.83
C GLU A 349 -16.96 -50.82 -4.20
N SER A 350 -17.90 -50.08 -3.58
CA SER A 350 -19.32 -50.17 -3.91
C SER A 350 -19.99 -48.81 -4.10
N LEU A 351 -20.97 -48.77 -5.00
CA LEU A 351 -21.70 -47.56 -5.37
C LEU A 351 -22.82 -47.25 -4.37
N ASP A 352 -22.87 -46.02 -3.87
CA ASP A 352 -23.99 -45.53 -3.07
C ASP A 352 -25.21 -45.18 -3.93
N SER A 353 -26.34 -44.85 -3.28
CA SER A 353 -27.58 -44.44 -3.95
C SER A 353 -27.49 -43.14 -4.75
N ARG A 354 -26.39 -42.38 -4.59
CA ARG A 354 -26.10 -41.13 -5.28
C ARG A 354 -25.08 -41.30 -6.41
N GLY A 355 -24.59 -42.52 -6.64
CA GLY A 355 -23.62 -42.82 -7.69
C GLY A 355 -22.16 -42.60 -7.31
N ASN A 356 -21.84 -42.50 -6.02
CA ASN A 356 -20.45 -42.37 -5.57
C ASN A 356 -19.88 -43.72 -5.13
N TRP A 357 -18.63 -43.97 -5.46
CA TRP A 357 -17.91 -45.18 -5.01
C TRP A 357 -17.35 -44.99 -3.60
N HIS A 358 -17.56 -45.98 -2.75
CA HIS A 358 -17.05 -46.04 -1.38
C HIS A 358 -16.31 -47.36 -1.16
N GLN A 359 -15.25 -47.35 -0.37
CA GLN A 359 -14.61 -48.59 0.04
C GLN A 359 -15.43 -49.29 1.12
N VAL A 360 -15.73 -50.56 0.88
CA VAL A 360 -16.58 -51.37 1.74
C VAL A 360 -15.95 -52.73 2.01
N ASN A 361 -16.19 -53.28 3.19
CA ASN A 361 -15.99 -54.70 3.47
C ASN A 361 -17.32 -55.43 3.24
N ILE A 362 -17.34 -56.49 2.43
CA ILE A 362 -18.56 -57.29 2.24
C ILE A 362 -18.71 -58.24 3.43
N THR A 363 -19.75 -58.07 4.23
CA THR A 363 -19.90 -58.75 5.53
C THR A 363 -20.80 -59.97 5.48
N ALA A 364 -21.73 -60.04 4.52
CA ALA A 364 -22.61 -61.20 4.32
C ALA A 364 -23.16 -61.25 2.88
N GLU A 365 -23.63 -62.42 2.45
CA GLU A 365 -24.43 -62.62 1.23
C GLU A 365 -25.87 -62.94 1.65
N ASN A 366 -26.83 -62.22 1.08
CA ASN A 366 -28.26 -62.38 1.31
C ASN A 366 -28.84 -63.52 0.45
N ASP A 367 -29.99 -64.06 0.86
CA ASP A 367 -30.69 -65.13 0.13
C ASP A 367 -31.09 -64.73 -1.30
N ASP A 368 -31.27 -63.43 -1.55
CA ASP A 368 -31.64 -62.85 -2.84
C ASP A 368 -30.43 -62.53 -3.75
N LYS A 369 -29.22 -62.97 -3.37
CA LYS A 369 -27.95 -62.73 -4.08
C LYS A 369 -27.45 -61.29 -4.02
N THR A 370 -28.01 -60.45 -3.15
CA THR A 370 -27.41 -59.18 -2.76
C THR A 370 -26.41 -59.37 -1.61
N PHE A 371 -25.63 -58.34 -1.28
CA PHE A 371 -24.64 -58.39 -0.22
C PHE A 371 -24.91 -57.37 0.88
N GLU A 372 -24.49 -57.68 2.10
CA GLU A 372 -24.31 -56.69 3.16
C GLU A 372 -22.88 -56.16 3.12
N ALA A 373 -22.70 -54.87 3.34
CA ALA A 373 -21.39 -54.24 3.33
C ALA A 373 -21.22 -53.24 4.48
N GLN A 374 -20.02 -53.13 5.03
CA GLN A 374 -19.65 -52.12 6.01
C GLN A 374 -18.70 -51.11 5.38
N LEU A 375 -18.94 -49.81 5.57
CA LEU A 375 -18.03 -48.78 5.09
C LEU A 375 -16.73 -48.85 5.89
N LEU A 376 -15.58 -48.73 5.22
CA LEU A 376 -14.29 -48.79 5.90
C LEU A 376 -14.00 -47.51 6.71
N ASP A 377 -14.52 -46.37 6.28
CA ASP A 377 -14.20 -45.05 6.87
C ASP A 377 -15.32 -44.51 7.78
N GLU A 378 -16.47 -45.18 7.83
CA GLU A 378 -17.59 -44.79 8.68
C GLU A 378 -18.26 -46.02 9.30
N PRO A 379 -18.85 -45.93 10.50
CA PRO A 379 -19.51 -47.06 11.15
C PRO A 379 -20.84 -47.49 10.48
N SER A 380 -21.11 -46.96 9.29
CA SER A 380 -22.33 -47.20 8.51
C SER A 380 -22.28 -48.57 7.83
N THR A 381 -23.42 -49.28 7.86
CA THR A 381 -23.60 -50.56 7.17
C THR A 381 -24.67 -50.43 6.10
N TRP A 382 -24.40 -51.00 4.93
CA TRP A 382 -25.32 -51.11 3.82
C TRP A 382 -25.93 -52.51 3.80
N PRO A 383 -27.23 -52.66 4.11
CA PRO A 383 -27.86 -53.97 4.21
C PRO A 383 -28.13 -54.62 2.85
N VAL A 384 -28.09 -53.84 1.77
CA VAL A 384 -28.34 -54.33 0.40
C VAL A 384 -27.39 -53.63 -0.56
N VAL A 385 -26.45 -54.39 -1.09
CA VAL A 385 -25.50 -54.01 -2.13
C VAL A 385 -25.68 -54.94 -3.32
N GLN A 386 -25.95 -54.35 -4.48
CA GLN A 386 -26.13 -55.11 -5.71
C GLN A 386 -24.78 -55.59 -6.25
N PRO A 387 -24.63 -56.85 -6.69
CA PRO A 387 -23.37 -57.39 -7.20
C PRO A 387 -22.77 -56.56 -8.36
N GLU A 388 -23.62 -55.99 -9.21
CA GLU A 388 -23.21 -55.11 -10.32
C GLU A 388 -22.59 -53.78 -9.87
N ASN A 389 -22.85 -53.38 -8.63
CA ASN A 389 -22.32 -52.17 -8.00
C ASN A 389 -21.11 -52.48 -7.12
N VAL A 390 -20.43 -53.61 -7.32
CA VAL A 390 -19.21 -53.99 -6.59
C VAL A 390 -18.07 -54.19 -7.57
N ARG A 391 -16.94 -53.54 -7.29
CA ARG A 391 -15.70 -53.66 -8.07
C ARG A 391 -14.49 -53.85 -7.16
N GLN A 392 -13.40 -54.33 -7.72
CA GLN A 392 -12.11 -54.40 -7.03
C GLN A 392 -11.67 -53.00 -6.59
N LEU A 393 -10.79 -52.91 -5.60
CA LEU A 393 -10.22 -51.62 -5.20
C LEU A 393 -9.47 -50.97 -6.36
N SER A 394 -9.61 -49.66 -6.51
CA SER A 394 -8.83 -48.91 -7.50
C SER A 394 -7.34 -48.93 -7.12
N MET A 395 -6.47 -49.09 -8.12
CA MET A 395 -5.02 -49.22 -7.93
C MET A 395 -4.30 -47.99 -8.49
N LEU A 396 -3.05 -47.75 -8.07
CA LEU A 396 -2.22 -46.73 -8.72
C LEU A 396 -1.86 -47.16 -10.16
N THR A 397 -1.65 -46.19 -11.04
CA THR A 397 -1.02 -46.48 -12.34
C THR A 397 0.43 -46.96 -12.12
N PRO A 398 0.99 -47.82 -13.01
CA PRO A 398 2.38 -48.27 -12.88
C PRO A 398 3.39 -47.12 -12.83
N GLU A 399 3.12 -46.03 -13.56
CA GLU A 399 3.95 -44.83 -13.54
C GLU A 399 3.86 -44.09 -12.19
N ALA A 400 2.66 -44.01 -11.61
CA ALA A 400 2.47 -43.42 -10.28
C ALA A 400 3.13 -44.30 -9.22
N GLU A 401 2.97 -45.61 -9.27
CA GLU A 401 3.59 -46.57 -8.35
C GLU A 401 5.12 -46.44 -8.36
N GLN A 402 5.75 -46.44 -9.53
CA GLN A 402 7.21 -46.24 -9.65
C GLN A 402 7.66 -44.86 -9.15
N ALA A 403 6.85 -43.82 -9.36
CA ALA A 403 7.14 -42.48 -8.83
C ALA A 403 7.06 -42.46 -7.30
N PHE A 404 6.03 -43.09 -6.72
CA PHE A 404 5.89 -43.24 -5.28
C PHE A 404 7.03 -44.06 -4.70
N GLU A 405 7.42 -45.20 -5.27
CA GLU A 405 8.56 -45.99 -4.79
C GLU A 405 9.85 -45.17 -4.63
N LYS A 406 10.17 -44.30 -5.60
CA LYS A 406 11.34 -43.40 -5.52
C LYS A 406 11.22 -42.39 -4.38
N VAL A 407 10.00 -41.93 -4.10
CA VAL A 407 9.70 -41.01 -2.99
C VAL A 407 9.76 -41.76 -1.65
N PHE A 408 9.19 -42.97 -1.56
CA PHE A 408 9.23 -43.82 -0.38
C PHE A 408 10.65 -44.25 -0.01
N ALA A 409 11.49 -44.59 -0.99
CA ALA A 409 12.90 -44.88 -0.77
C ALA A 409 13.68 -43.69 -0.19
N ARG A 410 13.17 -42.47 -0.39
CA ARG A 410 13.85 -41.22 -0.02
C ARG A 410 13.31 -40.56 1.26
N TYR A 411 12.02 -40.71 1.53
CA TYR A 411 11.33 -40.04 2.65
C TYR A 411 10.68 -41.03 3.64
N GLY A 412 10.67 -42.33 3.33
CA GLY A 412 10.17 -43.36 4.24
C GLY A 412 11.18 -43.70 5.34
N SER A 413 10.68 -43.92 6.55
CA SER A 413 11.46 -44.46 7.66
C SER A 413 11.07 -45.93 7.87
N ASN A 414 12.04 -46.85 7.84
CA ASN A 414 11.80 -48.30 7.94
C ASN A 414 10.78 -48.85 6.91
N GLY A 415 10.76 -48.30 5.70
CA GLY A 415 9.84 -48.72 4.64
C GLY A 415 8.39 -48.26 4.84
N VAL A 416 8.14 -47.30 5.75
CA VAL A 416 6.80 -46.76 6.05
C VAL A 416 6.81 -45.23 5.95
N ILE A 417 5.76 -44.65 5.36
CA ILE A 417 5.43 -43.23 5.44
C ILE A 417 4.09 -43.12 6.17
N GLU A 418 4.03 -42.27 7.20
CA GLU A 418 2.78 -42.05 7.95
C GLU A 418 1.73 -41.34 7.10
N ARG A 419 0.43 -41.55 7.41
CA ARG A 419 -0.72 -41.02 6.66
C ARG A 419 -0.62 -39.51 6.36
N GLY A 420 -0.11 -38.73 7.32
CA GLY A 420 0.11 -37.29 7.14
C GLY A 420 1.21 -36.96 6.11
N GLY A 421 2.30 -37.74 6.08
CA GLY A 421 3.40 -37.56 5.14
C GLY A 421 3.02 -37.91 3.70
N LEU A 422 2.28 -39.01 3.50
CA LEU A 422 1.79 -39.42 2.18
C LEU A 422 0.80 -38.39 1.61
N ARG A 423 -0.10 -37.88 2.46
CA ARG A 423 -1.06 -36.82 2.13
C ARG A 423 -0.36 -35.52 1.72
N GLY A 424 0.69 -35.12 2.45
CA GLY A 424 1.49 -33.95 2.10
C GLY A 424 2.15 -34.08 0.73
N LEU A 425 2.75 -35.24 0.45
CA LEU A 425 3.39 -35.55 -0.83
C LEU A 425 2.41 -35.52 -2.01
N LEU A 426 1.24 -36.13 -1.84
CA LEU A 426 0.19 -36.13 -2.85
C LEU A 426 -0.36 -34.73 -3.10
N SER A 427 -0.61 -33.94 -2.05
CA SER A 427 -1.03 -32.55 -2.19
C SER A 427 0.02 -31.70 -2.93
N CYS A 428 1.31 -31.97 -2.72
CA CYS A 428 2.37 -31.34 -3.50
C CYS A 428 2.40 -31.79 -4.97
N ALA A 429 2.06 -33.05 -5.26
CA ALA A 429 2.08 -33.61 -6.61
C ALA A 429 0.87 -33.17 -7.45
N THR A 430 -0.32 -33.14 -6.85
CA THR A 430 -1.58 -32.78 -7.51
C THR A 430 -1.92 -31.29 -7.37
N ASN A 431 -1.27 -30.55 -6.47
CA ASN A 431 -1.68 -29.20 -6.07
C ASN A 431 -3.14 -29.11 -5.59
N GLU A 432 -3.75 -30.23 -5.19
CA GLU A 432 -5.08 -30.30 -4.60
C GLU A 432 -4.95 -30.49 -3.08
N TYR A 433 -5.79 -29.81 -2.31
CA TYR A 433 -5.91 -30.10 -0.88
C TYR A 433 -6.65 -31.41 -0.75
N ILE A 434 -5.94 -32.46 -0.32
CA ILE A 434 -6.55 -33.76 -0.04
C ILE A 434 -7.12 -33.68 1.37
N PRO A 435 -8.46 -33.70 1.57
CA PRO A 435 -9.06 -33.72 2.89
C PRO A 435 -8.78 -35.05 3.59
N GLU A 436 -8.87 -35.07 4.91
CA GLU A 436 -8.61 -36.27 5.72
C GLU A 436 -9.57 -37.45 5.42
N VAL A 437 -10.67 -37.12 4.72
CA VAL A 437 -11.86 -37.94 4.43
C VAL A 437 -11.93 -38.44 2.98
N GLU A 438 -11.01 -38.02 2.09
CA GLU A 438 -10.89 -38.70 0.79
C GLU A 438 -10.25 -40.07 1.05
N ALA A 439 -11.06 -41.12 0.85
CA ALA A 439 -10.77 -42.52 1.12
C ALA A 439 -9.52 -43.01 0.39
N PHE A 440 -8.35 -42.81 1.01
CA PHE A 440 -7.18 -43.64 0.77
C PHE A 440 -7.21 -44.80 1.77
N PRO A 441 -7.06 -46.05 1.31
CA PRO A 441 -7.23 -47.22 2.16
C PRO A 441 -6.28 -47.18 3.36
N ASN A 442 -6.82 -47.48 4.55
CA ASN A 442 -6.11 -47.41 5.83
C ASN A 442 -4.91 -48.39 5.96
N HIS A 443 -4.70 -49.28 4.99
CA HIS A 443 -3.59 -50.22 4.95
C HIS A 443 -2.93 -50.27 3.56
N PHE A 444 -1.82 -49.55 3.39
CA PHE A 444 -0.77 -49.98 2.47
C PHE A 444 0.03 -51.09 3.16
N GLY A 445 -0.47 -52.32 3.07
CA GLY A 445 0.34 -53.50 3.30
C GLY A 445 0.99 -53.89 1.98
N PHE A 446 2.26 -53.53 1.77
CA PHE A 446 3.13 -54.35 0.93
C PHE A 446 3.24 -55.73 1.61
N GLN A 447 2.24 -56.60 1.42
CA GLN A 447 2.47 -58.01 1.67
C GLN A 447 3.34 -58.53 0.53
N SER A 448 4.60 -58.77 0.89
CA SER A 448 5.66 -59.45 0.15
C SER A 448 6.49 -58.63 -0.85
N PHE A 449 7.47 -57.90 -0.33
CA PHE A 449 8.86 -58.07 -0.79
C PHE A 449 9.77 -58.34 0.41
N ALA A 450 9.51 -59.47 1.05
CA ALA A 450 10.46 -60.16 1.93
C ALA A 450 10.09 -61.65 2.00
N THR A 451 10.32 -62.35 0.88
CA THR A 451 11.02 -63.65 0.85
C THR A 451 11.84 -63.72 -0.42
#